data_AF-T1AC41-F1
#
_entry.id   AF-T1AC41-F1
#
_cell.length_a   1.000
_cell.length_b   1.000
_cell.length_c   1.000
_cell.angle_alpha   90.00
_cell.angle_beta   90.00
_cell.angle_gamma   90.00
#
_symmetry.space_group_name_H-M   'P 1'
#
loop_
_entity.id
_entity.type
_entity.pdbx_description
1 polymer ?
#
loop_
_entity_poly.entity_id
_entity_poly.type
_entity_poly.pdbx_seq_one_letter_code
_entity_poly.pdbx_strand_id
1 'polypeptide(L)'
;MRFADARGDGRALDLAHLIGAVQCVLVLGLLHRWIMSPAPAAPQTLAASTAAAVPDYAALRAEIAGWARELGFAALGVAGIDLPEDAAHLTDWLAQGQHGSMDYMPRHAALRGNPAALQPGTLRVISVRMDYWPAQAADAWQVLGDGERAYIARYALGRDYHGLMRKRLQKLAERIVARIGPFGYRAFADSAPVLEKA
;
A
#
# COMPACT_ATOMS: atom_id res chain seq x y z
N MET A 1 -5.71 6.93 -6.58
CA MET A 1 -4.87 7.73 -5.68
C MET A 1 -4.02 8.60 -6.57
N ARG A 2 -4.24 9.93 -6.62
CA ARG A 2 -3.40 10.79 -7.46
C ARG A 2 -2.07 11.00 -6.74
N PHE A 3 -1.02 10.36 -7.23
CA PHE A 3 0.35 10.64 -6.80
C PHE A 3 0.68 12.09 -7.24
N ALA A 4 0.59 13.04 -6.32
CA ALA A 4 1.15 14.37 -6.55
C ALA A 4 2.67 14.24 -6.58
N ASP A 5 3.29 14.71 -7.68
CA ASP A 5 4.76 14.85 -7.75
C ASP A 5 5.21 15.74 -6.58
N ALA A 6 6.26 15.31 -5.87
CA ALA A 6 6.89 16.10 -4.83
C ALA A 6 7.60 17.37 -5.38
N ARG A 7 7.47 17.65 -6.68
CA ARG A 7 8.04 18.82 -7.37
C ARG A 7 7.06 19.95 -7.72
N GLY A 8 5.79 19.85 -7.34
CA GLY A 8 4.89 21.02 -7.33
C GLY A 8 4.50 21.62 -8.69
N ASP A 9 4.83 20.96 -9.80
CA ASP A 9 4.54 21.38 -11.16
C ASP A 9 3.44 20.49 -11.75
N GLY A 10 2.18 20.96 -11.66
CA GLY A 10 0.96 20.28 -12.10
C GLY A 10 0.85 20.02 -13.60
N ARG A 11 1.81 19.32 -14.21
CA ARG A 11 1.69 18.76 -15.55
C ARG A 11 1.13 17.35 -15.45
N ALA A 12 0.09 17.09 -16.25
CA ALA A 12 -0.56 15.79 -16.39
C ALA A 12 0.50 14.68 -16.56
N LEU A 13 0.46 13.69 -15.67
CA LEU A 13 1.30 12.50 -15.77
C LEU A 13 0.95 11.79 -17.08
N ASP A 14 1.94 11.67 -17.96
CA ASP A 14 1.89 10.86 -19.17
C ASP A 14 1.47 9.42 -18.80
N LEU A 15 0.37 8.95 -19.44
CA LEU A 15 -0.26 7.65 -19.21
C LEU A 15 0.74 6.48 -19.32
N ALA A 16 1.86 6.66 -20.03
CA ALA A 16 2.92 5.67 -20.19
C ALA A 16 3.64 5.29 -18.87
N HIS A 17 3.69 6.19 -17.87
CA HIS A 17 4.32 5.92 -16.57
C HIS A 17 3.40 5.18 -15.58
N LEU A 18 2.09 5.10 -15.87
CA LEU A 18 1.11 4.49 -14.96
C LEU A 18 1.06 2.96 -15.04
N ILE A 19 1.68 2.37 -16.06
CA ILE A 19 1.67 0.91 -16.28
C ILE A 19 2.78 0.22 -15.47
N GLY A 20 3.75 0.97 -14.93
CA GLY A 20 5.02 0.46 -14.36
C GLY A 20 5.11 0.27 -12.84
N ALA A 21 4.01 0.39 -12.08
CA ALA A 21 4.08 0.43 -10.61
C ALA A 21 3.14 -0.55 -9.91
N VAL A 22 3.69 -1.28 -8.93
CA VAL A 22 2.90 -1.96 -7.89
C VAL A 22 2.63 -0.92 -6.79
N GLN A 23 1.35 -0.67 -6.51
CA GLN A 23 0.94 0.17 -5.39
C GLN A 23 0.75 -0.74 -4.17
N CYS A 24 1.37 -0.41 -3.06
CA CYS A 24 1.20 -1.17 -1.82
C CYS A 24 0.86 -0.27 -0.67
N VAL A 25 -0.09 -0.72 0.15
CA VAL A 25 -0.71 0.06 1.21
C VAL A 25 -0.22 -0.49 2.56
N LEU A 26 0.50 0.36 3.29
CA LEU A 26 0.71 0.21 4.71
C LEU A 26 -0.42 0.96 5.41
N VAL A 27 -1.31 0.21 6.02
CA VAL A 27 -2.44 0.76 6.76
C VAL A 27 -1.98 1.04 8.19
N LEU A 28 -2.03 2.30 8.62
CA LEU A 28 -1.62 2.77 9.94
C LEU A 28 -2.84 3.00 10.82
N GLY A 29 -2.88 2.42 12.02
CA GLY A 29 -3.94 2.65 13.00
C GLY A 29 -3.47 3.09 14.39
N LEU A 30 -4.33 3.84 15.09
CA LEU A 30 -4.21 4.13 16.52
C LEU A 30 -4.59 2.92 17.35
N LEU A 31 -3.85 2.70 18.44
CA LEU A 31 -4.10 1.67 19.44
C LEU A 31 -5.37 1.99 20.26
N HIS A 32 -6.42 1.20 20.07
CA HIS A 32 -7.36 0.81 21.14
C HIS A 32 -7.67 -0.70 21.00
N ARG A 33 -7.62 -1.40 22.14
CA ARG A 33 -7.40 -2.85 22.36
C ARG A 33 -8.66 -3.75 22.10
N TRP A 34 -8.44 -5.09 21.97
CA TRP A 34 -9.32 -6.31 22.23
C TRP A 34 -9.99 -7.06 21.02
N ILE A 35 -10.15 -8.42 20.87
CA ILE A 35 -9.44 -9.73 21.14
C ILE A 35 -9.88 -10.83 20.10
N MET A 36 -9.26 -12.04 19.99
CA MET A 36 -9.57 -13.30 20.75
C MET A 36 -8.38 -14.32 20.91
N SER A 37 -7.65 -14.24 22.04
CA SER A 37 -7.21 -15.20 23.12
C SER A 37 -6.73 -16.69 22.90
N PRO A 38 -5.93 -17.30 23.83
CA PRO A 38 -6.14 -17.36 25.30
C PRO A 38 -5.00 -16.86 26.23
N ALA A 39 -5.37 -16.59 27.50
CA ALA A 39 -4.62 -15.97 28.63
C ALA A 39 -4.08 -17.05 29.64
N PRO A 40 -3.27 -16.74 30.70
CA PRO A 40 -3.03 -15.42 31.31
C PRO A 40 -1.59 -15.06 31.74
N ALA A 41 -1.31 -13.75 31.84
CA ALA A 41 -0.46 -13.15 32.85
C ALA A 41 -1.03 -11.77 33.24
N ALA A 42 -0.87 -11.40 34.51
CA ALA A 42 -1.60 -10.39 35.29
C ALA A 42 -1.71 -8.96 34.69
N PRO A 43 -2.73 -8.18 35.10
CA PRO A 43 -2.94 -6.80 34.64
C PRO A 43 -1.86 -5.86 35.18
N GLN A 44 -1.04 -5.30 34.30
CA GLN A 44 -0.18 -4.16 34.65
C GLN A 44 -0.99 -2.88 34.52
N THR A 45 -1.22 -2.23 35.67
CA THR A 45 -1.80 -0.89 35.81
C THR A 45 -0.99 0.10 34.96
N LEU A 46 -1.59 0.59 33.88
CA LEU A 46 -0.98 1.61 33.03
C LEU A 46 -1.03 2.95 33.77
N ALA A 47 0.11 3.37 34.33
CA ALA A 47 0.26 4.72 34.86
C ALA A 47 -0.04 5.73 33.75
N ALA A 48 -0.76 6.80 34.10
CA ALA A 48 -1.09 7.90 33.22
C ALA A 48 0.20 8.43 32.55
N SER A 49 0.30 8.21 31.24
CA SER A 49 1.42 8.72 30.44
C SER A 49 1.35 10.24 30.40
N THR A 50 2.40 10.87 30.94
CA THR A 50 2.72 12.29 30.79
C THR A 50 2.49 12.72 29.33
N ALA A 51 1.88 13.90 29.12
CA ALA A 51 1.59 14.46 27.80
C ALA A 51 2.86 14.52 26.95
N ALA A 52 3.06 13.49 26.11
CA ALA A 52 4.14 13.47 25.14
C ALA A 52 3.89 14.62 24.15
N ALA A 53 4.92 15.43 23.90
CA ALA A 53 4.86 16.46 22.88
C ALA A 53 4.38 15.85 21.55
N VAL A 54 3.42 16.50 20.90
CA VAL A 54 2.89 16.06 19.60
C VAL A 54 4.07 15.92 18.63
N PRO A 55 4.29 14.75 18.02
CA PRO A 55 5.38 14.57 17.06
C PRO A 55 5.25 15.57 15.92
N ASP A 56 6.38 16.15 15.47
CA ASP A 56 6.41 16.87 14.22
C ASP A 56 6.14 15.89 13.06
N TYR A 57 4.89 15.86 12.61
CA TYR A 57 4.45 14.96 11.56
C TYR A 57 5.06 15.28 10.19
N ALA A 58 5.46 16.53 9.94
CA ALA A 58 6.12 16.91 8.70
C ALA A 58 7.55 16.35 8.66
N ALA A 59 8.29 16.50 9.76
CA ALA A 59 9.60 15.88 9.92
C ALA A 59 9.52 14.36 9.83
N LEU A 60 8.58 13.74 10.55
CA LEU A 60 8.38 12.29 10.51
C LEU A 60 8.05 11.79 9.09
N ARG A 61 7.21 12.51 8.34
CA ARG A 61 6.92 12.17 6.93
C ARG A 61 8.18 12.21 6.07
N ALA A 62 9.05 13.19 6.28
CA ALA A 62 10.31 13.30 5.55
C ALA A 62 11.28 12.16 5.91
N GLU A 63 11.39 11.79 7.19
CA GLU A 63 12.16 10.63 7.65
C GLU A 63 11.67 9.33 6.99
N ILE A 64 10.36 9.10 7.00
CA ILE A 64 9.71 7.93 6.37
C ILE A 64 10.00 7.88 4.86
N ALA A 65 9.93 9.01 4.16
CA ALA A 65 10.26 9.08 2.74
C ALA A 65 11.75 8.77 2.49
N GLY A 66 12.65 9.19 3.39
CA GLY A 66 14.07 8.81 3.36
C GLY A 66 14.26 7.29 3.47
N TRP A 67 13.67 6.68 4.49
CA TRP A 67 13.76 5.22 4.69
C TRP A 67 13.13 4.43 3.55
N ALA A 68 12.03 4.93 2.98
CA ALA A 68 11.40 4.27 1.84
C ALA A 68 12.34 4.24 0.62
N ARG A 69 13.05 5.34 0.34
CA ARG A 69 14.07 5.37 -0.73
C ARG A 69 15.23 4.41 -0.45
N GLU A 70 15.73 4.36 0.78
CA GLU A 70 16.78 3.40 1.17
C GLU A 70 16.34 1.94 1.00
N LEU A 71 15.06 1.65 1.22
CA LEU A 71 14.45 0.34 1.00
C LEU A 71 14.14 0.08 -0.48
N GLY A 72 14.50 1.01 -1.38
CA GLY A 72 14.37 0.89 -2.82
C GLY A 72 12.95 1.12 -3.34
N PHE A 73 12.12 1.88 -2.62
CA PHE A 73 10.86 2.39 -3.17
C PHE A 73 11.13 3.68 -3.96
N ALA A 74 10.53 3.77 -5.15
CA ALA A 74 10.69 4.91 -6.05
C ALA A 74 9.81 6.10 -5.64
N ALA A 75 8.70 5.85 -4.94
CA ALA A 75 7.81 6.89 -4.44
C ALA A 75 7.07 6.44 -3.18
N LEU A 76 6.64 7.42 -2.38
CA LEU A 76 5.81 7.24 -1.20
C LEU A 76 4.75 8.35 -1.12
N GLY A 77 3.51 7.97 -0.83
CA GLY A 77 2.39 8.86 -0.56
C GLY A 77 1.74 8.52 0.77
N VAL A 78 1.12 9.51 1.41
CA VAL A 78 0.32 9.31 2.64
C VAL A 78 -1.07 9.87 2.38
N ALA A 79 -2.09 9.06 2.58
CA ALA A 79 -3.49 9.42 2.37
C ALA A 79 -4.33 9.21 3.64
N GLY A 80 -5.49 9.87 3.67
CA GLY A 80 -6.57 9.54 4.59
C GLY A 80 -7.23 8.21 4.25
N ILE A 81 -8.35 7.92 4.91
CA ILE A 81 -9.12 6.69 4.73
C ILE A 81 -10.57 6.91 4.30
N ASP A 82 -10.90 8.16 3.98
CA ASP A 82 -12.21 8.52 3.48
C ASP A 82 -12.24 8.22 1.97
N LEU A 83 -13.03 7.21 1.59
CA LEU A 83 -13.09 6.65 0.23
C LEU A 83 -14.54 6.52 -0.32
N PRO A 84 -15.47 7.45 -0.05
CA PRO A 84 -16.88 7.27 -0.42
C PRO A 84 -17.08 7.25 -1.93
N GLU A 85 -16.35 8.10 -2.67
CA GLU A 85 -16.41 8.16 -4.13
C GLU A 85 -15.86 6.87 -4.76
N ASP A 86 -14.73 6.37 -4.27
CA ASP A 86 -14.13 5.13 -4.77
C ASP A 86 -14.96 3.90 -4.44
N ALA A 87 -15.58 3.88 -3.26
CA ALA A 87 -16.50 2.81 -2.86
C ALA A 87 -17.79 2.81 -3.70
N ALA A 88 -18.33 4.00 -4.00
CA ALA A 88 -19.47 4.15 -4.90
C ALA A 88 -19.12 3.69 -6.32
N HIS A 89 -17.97 4.12 -6.84
CA HIS A 89 -17.49 3.69 -8.15
C HIS A 89 -17.28 2.17 -8.23
N LEU A 90 -16.73 1.54 -7.19
CA LEU A 90 -16.63 0.08 -7.14
C LEU A 90 -18.01 -0.58 -7.18
N THR A 91 -18.98 -0.05 -6.43
CA THR A 91 -20.36 -0.55 -6.42
C THR A 91 -20.98 -0.50 -7.82
N ASP A 92 -20.87 0.64 -8.50
CA ASP A 92 -21.42 0.84 -9.84
C ASP A 92 -20.75 -0.06 -10.88
N TRP A 93 -19.43 -0.22 -10.79
CA TRP A 93 -18.64 -1.09 -11.66
C TRP A 93 -19.02 -2.57 -11.49
N LEU A 94 -19.26 -3.00 -10.24
CA LEU A 94 -19.74 -4.36 -9.94
C LEU A 94 -21.18 -4.58 -10.43
N ALA A 95 -22.07 -3.61 -10.25
CA ALA A 95 -23.45 -3.69 -10.72
C ALA A 95 -23.55 -3.83 -12.25
N GLN A 96 -22.58 -3.28 -12.97
CA GLN A 96 -22.48 -3.38 -14.43
C GLN A 96 -21.81 -4.68 -14.91
N GLY A 97 -21.44 -5.60 -14.00
CA GLY A 97 -20.82 -6.88 -14.36
C GLY A 97 -19.41 -6.75 -14.96
N GLN A 98 -18.73 -5.63 -14.73
CA GLN A 98 -17.42 -5.35 -15.35
C GLN A 98 -16.25 -6.16 -14.75
N HIS A 99 -16.52 -7.03 -13.76
CA HIS A 99 -15.50 -7.83 -13.09
C HIS A 99 -15.08 -9.10 -13.82
N GLY A 100 -15.72 -9.45 -14.94
CA GLY A 100 -15.42 -10.68 -15.68
C GLY A 100 -15.45 -11.91 -14.75
N SER A 101 -14.41 -12.74 -14.78
CA SER A 101 -14.28 -13.92 -13.91
C SER A 101 -13.66 -13.65 -12.53
N MET A 102 -13.50 -12.38 -12.12
CA MET A 102 -12.89 -12.03 -10.84
C MET A 102 -13.89 -12.13 -9.68
N ASP A 103 -14.40 -13.33 -9.38
CA ASP A 103 -15.44 -13.55 -8.35
C ASP A 103 -15.05 -13.07 -6.94
N TYR A 104 -13.76 -12.89 -6.69
CA TYR A 104 -13.26 -12.33 -5.44
C TYR A 104 -13.56 -10.82 -5.30
N MET A 105 -13.84 -10.12 -6.40
CA MET A 105 -14.18 -8.69 -6.40
C MET A 105 -15.50 -8.41 -5.66
N PRO A 106 -16.65 -8.99 -6.07
CA PRO A 106 -17.90 -8.81 -5.33
C PRO A 106 -17.83 -9.42 -3.92
N ARG A 107 -17.18 -10.57 -3.75
CA ARG A 107 -17.06 -11.26 -2.44
C ARG A 107 -16.42 -10.39 -1.35
N HIS A 108 -15.46 -9.54 -1.72
CA HIS A 108 -14.74 -8.69 -0.78
C HIS A 108 -15.02 -7.19 -0.96
N ALA A 109 -16.07 -6.81 -1.68
CA ALA A 109 -16.39 -5.40 -1.98
C ALA A 109 -16.50 -4.55 -0.69
N ALA A 110 -17.16 -5.07 0.34
CA ALA A 110 -17.31 -4.38 1.63
C ALA A 110 -15.98 -4.14 2.37
N LEU A 111 -14.96 -4.99 2.14
CA LEU A 111 -13.63 -4.80 2.73
C LEU A 111 -12.80 -3.76 1.97
N ARG A 112 -12.96 -3.70 0.64
CA ARG A 112 -12.20 -2.83 -0.27
C ARG A 112 -12.38 -1.35 0.03
N GLY A 113 -13.60 -0.93 0.32
CA GLY A 113 -13.93 0.45 0.70
C GLY A 113 -13.77 0.77 2.18
N ASN A 114 -13.32 -0.18 3.01
CA ASN A 114 -13.29 0.00 4.47
C ASN A 114 -11.93 -0.36 5.07
N PRO A 115 -10.99 0.61 5.15
CA PRO A 115 -9.68 0.40 5.76
C PRO A 115 -9.73 -0.08 7.22
N ALA A 116 -10.75 0.33 7.99
CA ALA A 116 -10.92 -0.10 9.38
C ALA A 116 -11.29 -1.60 9.50
N ALA A 117 -11.95 -2.17 8.49
CA ALA A 117 -12.22 -3.61 8.43
C ALA A 117 -10.96 -4.44 8.12
N LEU A 118 -9.96 -3.85 7.47
CA LEU A 118 -8.68 -4.50 7.16
C LEU A 118 -7.71 -4.46 8.33
N GLN A 119 -7.70 -3.34 9.05
CA GLN A 119 -6.93 -3.08 10.25
C GLN A 119 -7.73 -2.15 11.18
N PRO A 120 -8.23 -2.64 12.33
CA PRO A 120 -8.93 -1.79 13.28
C PRO A 120 -8.07 -0.62 13.75
N GLY A 121 -8.71 0.54 13.94
CA GLY A 121 -8.05 1.77 14.39
C GLY A 121 -7.33 2.56 13.29
N THR A 122 -7.46 2.16 12.01
CA THR A 122 -6.80 2.84 10.90
C THR A 122 -7.10 4.35 10.84
N LEU A 123 -6.06 5.16 10.61
CA LEU A 123 -6.13 6.60 10.39
C LEU A 123 -5.58 7.07 9.04
N ARG A 124 -4.54 6.39 8.55
CA ARG A 124 -3.77 6.80 7.39
C ARG A 124 -3.30 5.59 6.61
N VAL A 125 -3.13 5.77 5.31
CA VAL A 125 -2.54 4.80 4.40
C VAL A 125 -1.23 5.36 3.88
N ILE A 126 -0.14 4.63 4.05
CA ILE A 126 1.13 4.91 3.37
C ILE A 126 1.19 4.03 2.12
N SER A 127 1.16 4.65 0.94
CA SER A 127 1.29 3.97 -0.33
C SER A 127 2.72 4.08 -0.85
N VAL A 128 3.32 2.98 -1.29
CA VAL A 128 4.65 2.98 -1.92
C VAL A 128 4.58 2.43 -3.34
N ARG A 129 5.54 2.85 -4.17
CA ARG A 129 5.75 2.30 -5.52
C ARG A 129 7.16 1.76 -5.68
N MET A 130 7.32 0.76 -6.53
CA MET A 130 8.62 0.24 -6.96
C MET A 130 8.60 -0.01 -8.45
N ASP A 131 9.70 0.35 -9.11
CA ASP A 131 9.86 0.07 -10.53
C ASP A 131 10.22 -1.41 -10.69
N TYR A 132 9.44 -2.12 -11.50
CA TYR A 132 9.67 -3.53 -11.77
C TYR A 132 10.42 -3.76 -13.10
N TRP A 133 10.83 -2.69 -13.80
CA TRP A 133 11.52 -2.80 -15.08
C TRP A 133 12.94 -3.37 -14.91
N PRO A 134 13.23 -4.59 -15.41
CA PRO A 134 14.58 -5.12 -15.38
C PRO A 134 15.46 -4.34 -16.38
N ALA A 135 16.64 -3.89 -15.96
CA ALA A 135 17.57 -3.19 -16.85
C ALA A 135 17.97 -4.00 -18.11
N GLN A 136 17.81 -5.32 -18.06
CA GLN A 136 18.13 -6.27 -19.12
C GLN A 136 16.88 -6.80 -19.85
N ALA A 137 15.69 -6.25 -19.58
CA ALA A 137 14.49 -6.67 -20.28
C ALA A 137 14.58 -6.31 -21.76
N ALA A 138 14.31 -7.29 -22.61
CA ALA A 138 14.18 -7.08 -24.04
C ALA A 138 13.01 -6.13 -24.33
N ASP A 139 13.12 -5.37 -25.41
CA ASP A 139 12.02 -4.54 -25.88
C ASP A 139 10.81 -5.40 -26.24
N ALA A 140 9.61 -4.93 -25.89
CA ALA A 140 8.40 -5.72 -26.06
C ALA A 140 8.06 -5.94 -27.54
N TRP A 141 8.29 -4.93 -28.40
CA TRP A 141 8.01 -5.05 -29.83
C TRP A 141 8.99 -5.98 -30.52
N GLN A 142 10.25 -6.00 -30.08
CA GLN A 142 11.22 -6.98 -30.54
C GLN A 142 10.81 -8.41 -30.20
N VAL A 143 10.34 -8.66 -28.96
CA VAL A 143 9.87 -10.00 -28.57
C VAL A 143 8.61 -10.41 -29.32
N LEU A 144 7.65 -9.49 -29.52
CA LEU A 144 6.42 -9.76 -30.25
C LEU A 144 6.63 -9.99 -31.76
N GLY A 145 7.70 -9.41 -32.32
CA GLY A 145 8.07 -9.60 -33.73
C GLY A 145 8.87 -10.88 -34.01
N ASP A 146 9.29 -11.61 -32.97
CA ASP A 146 10.04 -12.86 -33.07
C ASP A 146 9.11 -14.06 -32.89
N GLY A 147 8.85 -14.78 -33.99
CA GLY A 147 7.96 -15.95 -33.99
C GLY A 147 8.46 -17.14 -33.17
N GLU A 148 9.73 -17.14 -32.77
CA GLU A 148 10.33 -18.19 -31.92
C GLU A 148 10.20 -17.88 -30.41
N ARG A 149 9.58 -16.74 -30.04
CA ARG A 149 9.46 -16.30 -28.65
C ARG A 149 8.02 -16.02 -28.23
N ALA A 150 7.74 -16.29 -26.96
CA ALA A 150 6.51 -15.87 -26.31
C ALA A 150 6.75 -14.58 -25.49
N TYR A 151 5.82 -13.63 -25.58
CA TYR A 151 5.83 -12.44 -24.74
C TYR A 151 5.21 -12.73 -23.36
N ILE A 152 5.97 -12.46 -22.30
CA ILE A 152 5.51 -12.55 -20.91
C ILE A 152 5.31 -11.14 -20.38
N ALA A 153 4.18 -10.91 -19.70
CA ALA A 153 3.89 -9.62 -19.08
C ALA A 153 5.00 -9.21 -18.10
N ARG A 154 5.41 -7.94 -18.16
CA ARG A 154 6.60 -7.45 -17.44
C ARG A 154 6.53 -7.62 -15.93
N TYR A 155 5.36 -7.48 -15.32
CA TYR A 155 5.17 -7.68 -13.88
C TYR A 155 5.37 -9.14 -13.44
N ALA A 156 5.32 -10.09 -14.38
CA ALA A 156 5.55 -11.51 -14.14
C ALA A 156 7.00 -11.93 -14.45
N LEU A 157 7.87 -10.99 -14.83
CA LEU A 157 9.28 -11.27 -15.06
C LEU A 157 10.06 -11.25 -13.75
N GLY A 158 10.98 -12.20 -13.61
CA GLY A 158 11.90 -12.26 -12.48
C GLY A 158 11.25 -12.81 -11.20
N ARG A 159 11.64 -12.25 -10.06
CA ARG A 159 11.20 -12.73 -8.74
C ARG A 159 9.80 -12.23 -8.43
N ASP A 160 8.97 -13.09 -7.85
CA ASP A 160 7.68 -12.71 -7.28
C ASP A 160 7.79 -11.45 -6.39
N TYR A 161 7.12 -10.39 -6.83
CA TYR A 161 7.17 -9.09 -6.19
C TYR A 161 6.45 -9.08 -4.85
N HIS A 162 5.45 -9.95 -4.62
CA HIS A 162 4.66 -9.94 -3.39
C HIS A 162 5.55 -10.12 -2.16
N GLY A 163 6.42 -11.14 -2.21
CA GLY A 163 7.36 -11.42 -1.13
C GLY A 163 8.40 -10.31 -0.94
N LEU A 164 8.86 -9.69 -2.02
CA LEU A 164 9.81 -8.56 -1.96
C LEU A 164 9.18 -7.32 -1.33
N MET A 165 7.99 -6.94 -1.80
CA MET A 165 7.24 -5.77 -1.34
C MET A 165 6.89 -5.92 0.15
N ARG A 166 6.31 -7.04 0.57
CA ARG A 166 5.96 -7.28 1.98
C ARG A 166 7.17 -7.18 2.90
N LYS A 167 8.32 -7.77 2.52
CA LYS A 167 9.55 -7.69 3.33
C LYS A 167 10.06 -6.26 3.49
N ARG A 168 10.01 -5.44 2.44
CA ARG A 168 10.45 -4.03 2.50
C ARG A 168 9.47 -3.15 3.26
N LEU A 169 8.16 -3.36 3.09
CA LEU A 169 7.12 -2.68 3.89
C LEU A 169 7.25 -3.00 5.38
N GLN A 170 7.53 -4.26 5.71
CA GLN A 170 7.76 -4.69 7.08
C GLN A 170 8.96 -3.95 7.71
N LYS A 171 10.08 -3.86 6.99
CA LYS A 171 11.25 -3.07 7.43
C LYS A 171 10.94 -1.58 7.59
N LEU A 172 10.12 -1.02 6.71
CA LEU A 172 9.68 0.37 6.83
C LEU A 172 8.86 0.58 8.11
N ALA A 173 7.90 -0.32 8.36
CA ALA A 173 7.08 -0.28 9.58
C ALA A 173 7.94 -0.43 10.84
N GLU A 174 8.93 -1.33 10.87
CA GLU A 174 9.88 -1.49 11.98
C GLU A 174 10.66 -0.20 12.27
N ARG A 175 11.12 0.52 11.24
CA ARG A 175 11.78 1.81 11.43
C ARG A 175 10.85 2.88 12.00
N ILE A 176 9.59 2.91 11.55
CA ILE A 176 8.58 3.81 12.13
C ILE A 176 8.36 3.45 13.60
N VAL A 177 8.20 2.16 13.93
CA VAL A 177 8.00 1.70 15.31
C VAL A 177 9.17 2.10 16.20
N ALA A 178 10.41 1.94 15.71
CA ALA A 178 11.60 2.36 16.44
C ALA A 178 11.63 3.88 16.70
N ARG A 179 11.03 4.69 15.82
CA ARG A 179 11.03 6.15 15.90
C ARG A 179 9.94 6.74 16.79
N ILE A 180 8.73 6.18 16.76
CA ILE A 180 7.54 6.76 17.42
C ILE A 180 6.90 5.85 18.47
N GLY A 181 7.45 4.66 18.67
CA GLY A 181 6.87 3.63 19.52
C GLY A 181 5.87 2.73 18.77
N PRO A 182 5.27 1.75 19.48
CA PRO A 182 4.38 0.78 18.87
C PRO A 182 3.09 1.43 18.33
N PHE A 183 2.64 0.99 17.15
CA PHE A 183 1.35 1.34 16.56
C PHE A 183 0.77 0.12 15.83
N GLY A 184 -0.53 0.13 15.58
CA GLY A 184 -1.18 -0.93 14.81
C GLY A 184 -0.92 -0.75 13.32
N TYR A 185 -0.44 -1.78 12.63
CA TYR A 185 -0.30 -1.73 11.18
C TYR A 185 -0.48 -3.08 10.51
N ARG A 186 -0.75 -3.03 9.21
CA ARG A 186 -0.75 -4.19 8.34
C ARG A 186 -0.18 -3.83 6.97
N ALA A 187 0.76 -4.63 6.50
CA ALA A 187 1.39 -4.47 5.19
C ALA A 187 0.67 -5.33 4.15
N PHE A 188 0.25 -4.71 3.05
CA PHE A 188 -0.42 -5.38 1.94
C PHE A 188 0.35 -5.22 0.63
N ALA A 189 0.21 -6.23 -0.25
CA ALA A 189 0.69 -6.20 -1.63
C ALA A 189 -0.22 -7.13 -2.45
N ASP A 190 -1.10 -6.55 -3.30
CA ASP A 190 -1.95 -7.14 -4.37
C ASP A 190 -2.90 -8.30 -4.01
N SER A 191 -2.64 -9.02 -2.93
CA SER A 191 -3.42 -10.17 -2.49
C SER A 191 -4.52 -9.83 -1.49
N ALA A 192 -4.60 -8.59 -1.05
CA ALA A 192 -5.55 -8.15 -0.04
C ALA A 192 -6.65 -7.30 -0.68
N PRO A 193 -7.87 -7.31 -0.12
CA PRO A 193 -8.97 -6.52 -0.65
C PRO A 193 -8.81 -5.05 -0.24
N VAL A 194 -7.77 -4.39 -0.76
CA VAL A 194 -7.54 -2.94 -0.67
C VAL A 194 -7.94 -2.31 -2.00
N LEU A 195 -8.50 -1.11 -1.98
CA LEU A 195 -8.62 -0.28 -3.18
C LEU A 195 -7.28 0.36 -3.52
N GLU A 196 -6.39 -0.40 -4.14
CA GLU A 196 -5.05 0.08 -4.48
C GLU A 196 -5.05 1.17 -5.55
N LYS A 197 -6.17 1.51 -6.21
CA LYS A 197 -6.22 2.57 -7.24
C LYS A 197 -7.17 3.73 -6.93
N ALA A 198 -7.78 3.74 -5.74
CA ALA A 198 -8.69 4.79 -5.24
C ALA A 198 -8.00 6.14 -5.07
#